data_AF-A0A936AI89-F1
#
_entry.id   AF-A0A936AI89-F1
#
_cell.length_a   1.000
_cell.length_b   1.000
_cell.length_c   1.000
_cell.angle_alpha   90.00
_cell.angle_beta   90.00
_cell.angle_gamma   90.00
#
_symmetry.space_group_name_H-M   'P 1'
#
loop_
_entity.id
_entity.type
_entity.pdbx_description
1 polymer ?
#
loop_
_entity_poly.entity_id
_entity_poly.type
_entity_poly.pdbx_seq_one_letter_code
_entity_poly.pdbx_strand_id
1 'polypeptide(L)'
;MTCVPADNHVVCTLRHATGKTPDGWEALTRREREVLGHLACGDTTTSIANSLGVSEATVRTHVEKMRLKLGVATRAALVAKGFQLGYLD
;
A
#
# COMPACT_ATOMS: atom_id res chain seq x y z
N MET A 1 -34.20 -21.53 38.53
CA MET A 1 -33.21 -20.47 38.80
C MET A 1 -32.10 -20.62 37.77
N THR A 2 -31.95 -19.61 36.90
CA THR A 2 -30.89 -19.35 35.88
C THR A 2 -30.62 -20.49 34.86
N CYS A 3 -30.99 -20.43 33.56
CA CYS A 3 -30.72 -19.41 32.52
C CYS A 3 -29.22 -19.05 32.51
N VAL A 4 -28.36 -19.53 31.61
CA VAL A 4 -28.20 -19.18 30.17
C VAL A 4 -27.26 -20.22 29.49
N PRO A 5 -27.55 -20.65 28.24
CA PRO A 5 -26.48 -20.83 27.25
C PRO A 5 -26.70 -19.90 26.05
N ALA A 6 -25.89 -18.85 25.97
CA ALA A 6 -25.49 -18.13 24.76
C ALA A 6 -23.98 -18.43 24.66
N ASP A 7 -23.45 -19.02 23.59
CA ASP A 7 -23.42 -18.40 22.28
C ASP A 7 -23.36 -19.46 21.18
N ASN A 8 -24.33 -19.37 20.27
CA ASN A 8 -24.41 -20.09 19.02
C ASN A 8 -23.50 -19.38 18.00
N HIS A 9 -22.22 -19.73 17.92
CA HIS A 9 -21.35 -19.23 16.86
C HIS A 9 -21.51 -20.08 15.59
N VAL A 10 -22.63 -19.88 14.92
CA VAL A 10 -22.78 -20.24 13.50
C VAL A 10 -21.94 -19.29 12.66
N VAL A 11 -20.80 -19.76 12.15
CA VAL A 11 -20.18 -19.12 10.99
C VAL A 11 -19.97 -20.17 9.92
N CYS A 12 -21.07 -20.53 9.27
CA CYS A 12 -21.04 -21.02 7.90
C CYS A 12 -21.04 -19.81 6.95
N THR A 13 -20.24 -19.92 5.90
CA THR A 13 -20.16 -19.08 4.69
C THR A 13 -19.32 -17.79 4.81
N LEU A 14 -18.17 -17.77 4.11
CA LEU A 14 -18.09 -17.11 2.80
C LEU A 14 -16.77 -17.42 2.07
N ARG A 15 -16.95 -17.98 0.89
CA ARG A 15 -16.05 -18.09 -0.26
C ARG A 15 -15.59 -16.70 -0.69
N HIS A 16 -14.33 -16.33 -0.46
CA HIS A 16 -13.72 -15.21 -1.20
C HIS A 16 -13.18 -15.71 -2.54
N ALA A 17 -14.10 -15.95 -3.46
CA ALA A 17 -13.84 -15.81 -4.88
C ALA A 17 -14.19 -14.37 -5.25
N THR A 18 -13.23 -13.45 -5.14
CA THR A 18 -13.40 -12.10 -5.68
C THR A 18 -12.39 -11.91 -6.79
N GLY A 19 -12.88 -11.56 -7.99
CA GLY A 19 -12.07 -10.92 -9.01
C GLY A 19 -11.59 -9.58 -8.46
N LYS A 20 -10.50 -9.63 -7.70
CA LYS A 20 -9.86 -8.46 -7.11
C LYS A 20 -9.42 -7.56 -8.27
N THR A 21 -10.11 -6.45 -8.46
CA THR A 21 -9.49 -5.30 -9.12
C THR A 21 -8.21 -5.06 -8.33
N PRO A 22 -7.02 -4.90 -8.95
CA PRO A 22 -5.77 -4.83 -8.20
C PRO A 22 -5.80 -3.64 -7.25
N ASP A 23 -6.27 -3.86 -6.02
CA ASP A 23 -6.51 -2.81 -5.04
C ASP A 23 -5.17 -2.41 -4.45
N GLY A 24 -4.80 -1.16 -4.69
CA GLY A 24 -3.65 -0.49 -4.08
C GLY A 24 -2.29 -0.93 -4.60
N TRP A 25 -1.84 -2.14 -4.26
CA TRP A 25 -0.44 -2.56 -4.45
C TRP A 25 -0.18 -3.49 -5.61
N GLU A 26 -1.15 -4.33 -5.96
CA GLU A 26 -1.09 -5.11 -7.20
C GLU A 26 -1.09 -4.18 -8.43
N ALA A 27 -1.54 -2.94 -8.26
CA ALA A 27 -1.47 -1.87 -9.26
C ALA A 27 -0.09 -1.18 -9.35
N LEU A 28 0.79 -1.38 -8.36
CA LEU A 28 2.13 -0.79 -8.35
C LEU A 28 3.12 -1.73 -9.05
N THR A 29 3.86 -1.16 -9.99
CA THR A 29 4.99 -1.85 -10.63
C THR A 29 6.11 -2.08 -9.63
N ARG A 30 6.99 -3.04 -9.92
CA ARG A 30 8.17 -3.33 -9.08
C ARG A 30 8.97 -2.07 -8.71
N ARG A 31 9.21 -1.18 -9.69
CA ARG A 31 9.94 0.06 -9.47
C ARG A 31 9.21 1.04 -8.56
N GLU A 32 7.89 1.16 -8.70
CA GLU A 32 7.07 1.99 -7.80
C GLU A 32 7.16 1.49 -6.36
N ARG A 33 7.16 0.16 -6.16
CA ARG A 33 7.30 -0.45 -4.84
C ARG A 33 8.65 -0.14 -4.18
N GLU A 34 9.74 -0.22 -4.95
CA GLU A 34 11.08 0.15 -4.47
C GLU A 34 11.14 1.63 -4.05
N VAL A 35 10.58 2.53 -4.87
CA VAL A 35 10.48 3.96 -4.53
C VAL A 35 9.67 4.17 -3.26
N LEU A 36 8.56 3.45 -3.07
CA LEU A 36 7.73 3.55 -1.88
C LEU A 36 8.47 3.10 -0.61
N GLY A 37 9.27 2.03 -0.70
CA GLY A 37 10.13 1.55 0.39
C GLY A 37 11.13 2.61 0.84
N HIS A 38 11.84 3.23 -0.10
CA HIS A 38 12.75 4.33 0.24
C HIS A 38 12.03 5.55 0.80
N LEU A 39 10.85 5.88 0.26
CA LEU A 39 10.04 6.98 0.80
C LEU A 39 9.63 6.74 2.25
N ALA A 40 9.36 5.48 2.62
CA ALA A 40 9.04 5.07 3.98
C ALA A 40 10.23 5.16 4.93
N CYS A 41 11.45 4.85 4.45
CA CYS A 41 12.70 5.13 5.17
C CYS A 41 12.98 6.62 5.36
N GLY A 42 12.19 7.51 4.76
CA GLY A 42 12.37 8.95 4.86
C GLY A 42 13.37 9.52 3.85
N ASP A 43 13.88 8.70 2.91
CA ASP A 43 14.84 9.15 1.89
C ASP A 43 14.32 10.34 1.08
N THR A 44 15.22 11.24 0.71
CA THR A 44 14.93 12.33 -0.21
C THR A 44 14.82 11.80 -1.64
N THR A 45 14.08 12.50 -2.51
CA THR A 45 13.99 12.13 -3.94
C THR A 45 15.35 12.03 -4.61
N THR A 46 16.36 12.78 -4.14
CA THR A 46 17.75 12.72 -4.57
C THR A 46 18.47 11.45 -4.11
N SER A 47 18.26 11.02 -2.86
CA SER A 47 18.79 9.74 -2.35
C SER A 47 18.19 8.57 -3.13
N ILE A 48 16.87 8.58 -3.30
CA ILE A 48 16.11 7.57 -4.08
C ILE A 48 16.61 7.49 -5.53
N ALA A 49 16.82 8.65 -6.16
CA ALA A 49 17.34 8.76 -7.51
C ALA A 49 18.72 8.08 -7.63
N ASN A 50 19.63 8.35 -6.70
CA ASN A 50 20.95 7.73 -6.66
C ASN A 50 20.87 6.21 -6.40
N SER A 51 20.06 5.76 -5.44
CA SER A 51 19.91 4.33 -5.14
C SER A 51 19.32 3.53 -6.31
N LEU A 52 18.39 4.11 -7.06
CA LEU A 52 17.71 3.43 -8.17
C LEU A 52 18.38 3.65 -9.54
N GLY A 53 19.38 4.54 -9.61
CA GLY A 53 20.07 4.93 -10.85
C GLY A 53 19.18 5.71 -11.83
N VAL A 54 18.27 6.54 -11.31
CA VAL A 54 17.32 7.34 -12.11
C VAL A 54 17.42 8.82 -11.76
N SER A 55 16.96 9.72 -12.64
CA SER A 55 16.92 11.15 -12.31
C SER A 55 15.84 11.50 -11.29
N GLU A 56 16.03 12.57 -10.53
CA GLU A 56 15.05 13.08 -9.56
C GLU A 56 13.68 13.40 -10.18
N ALA A 57 13.68 13.93 -11.41
CA ALA A 57 12.47 14.17 -12.18
C ALA A 57 11.68 12.87 -12.44
N THR A 58 12.40 11.76 -12.68
CA THR A 58 11.82 10.43 -12.86
C THR A 58 11.19 9.93 -11.55
N VAL A 59 11.89 10.08 -10.42
CA VAL A 59 11.34 9.73 -9.09
C VAL A 59 10.07 10.52 -8.81
N ARG A 60 10.07 11.84 -9.02
CA ARG A 60 8.88 12.69 -8.85
C ARG A 60 7.72 12.21 -9.71
N THR A 61 7.99 11.85 -10.97
CA THR A 61 6.98 11.29 -11.87
C THR A 61 6.44 9.95 -11.36
N HIS A 62 7.30 9.09 -10.80
CA HIS A 62 6.86 7.83 -10.20
C HIS A 62 5.96 8.09 -8.99
N VAL A 63 6.32 9.03 -8.12
CA VAL A 63 5.50 9.43 -6.97
C VAL A 63 4.13 9.95 -7.39
N GLU A 64 4.05 10.80 -8.41
CA GLU A 64 2.77 11.28 -8.94
C GLU A 64 1.92 10.13 -9.50
N LYS A 65 2.51 9.22 -10.27
CA LYS A 65 1.79 8.05 -10.78
C LYS A 65 1.29 7.15 -9.66
N MET A 66 2.10 6.92 -8.63
CA MET A 66 1.69 6.15 -7.45
C MET A 66 0.53 6.85 -6.72
N ARG A 67 0.60 8.16 -6.53
CA ARG A 67 -0.46 8.96 -5.90
C ARG A 67 -1.77 8.84 -6.66
N LEU A 68 -1.74 8.92 -7.98
CA LEU A 68 -2.91 8.74 -8.84
C LEU A 68 -3.48 7.32 -8.74
N LYS A 69 -2.62 6.29 -8.77
CA LYS A 69 -3.03 4.89 -8.66
C LYS A 69 -3.63 4.53 -7.31
N LEU A 70 -3.07 5.09 -6.22
CA LEU A 70 -3.49 4.84 -4.85
C LEU A 70 -4.57 5.82 -4.35
N GLY A 71 -4.89 6.85 -5.15
CA GLY A 71 -5.87 7.88 -4.79
C GLY A 71 -5.44 8.75 -3.61
N VAL A 72 -4.13 8.99 -3.43
CA VAL A 72 -3.59 9.72 -2.26
C VAL A 72 -3.03 11.08 -2.64
N ALA A 73 -3.36 12.08 -1.85
CA ALA A 73 -3.04 13.47 -2.13
C ALA A 73 -1.71 13.95 -1.51
N THR A 74 -0.99 13.17 -0.71
CA THR A 74 0.28 13.62 -0.10
C THR A 74 1.31 12.49 -0.01
N ARG A 75 2.60 12.86 0.08
CA ARG A 75 3.69 11.89 0.32
C ARG A 75 3.46 11.11 1.61
N ALA A 76 3.03 11.77 2.67
CA ALA A 76 2.75 11.12 3.95
C ALA A 76 1.57 10.14 3.83
N ALA A 77 0.50 10.52 3.13
CA ALA A 77 -0.63 9.62 2.87
C ALA A 77 -0.24 8.41 1.99
N LEU A 78 0.71 8.60 1.06
CA LEU A 78 1.26 7.54 0.24
C LEU A 78 2.01 6.49 1.09
N VAL A 79 2.89 6.94 1.99
CA VAL A 79 3.60 6.08 2.93
C VAL A 79 2.64 5.42 3.91
N ALA A 80 1.71 6.18 4.49
CA ALA A 80 0.67 5.66 5.38
C ALA A 80 -0.19 4.60 4.70
N LYS A 81 -0.48 4.75 3.40
CA LYS A 81 -1.16 3.70 2.64
C LYS A 81 -0.29 2.46 2.44
N GLY A 82 1.01 2.61 2.23
CA GLY A 82 1.94 1.48 2.22
C GLY A 82 1.90 0.67 3.52
N PHE A 83 1.87 1.35 4.67
CA PHE A 83 1.73 0.70 5.99
C PHE A 83 0.35 0.06 6.19
N GLN A 84 -0.74 0.76 5.86
CA GLN A 84 -2.11 0.22 6.00
C GLN A 84 -2.35 -1.04 5.16
N LEU A 85 -1.66 -1.15 4.03
CA LEU A 85 -1.78 -2.31 3.17
C LEU A 85 -0.80 -3.44 3.56
N GLY A 86 0.03 -3.25 4.59
CA GLY A 86 0.94 -4.26 5.12
C GLY A 86 2.18 -4.52 4.25
N TYR A 87 2.63 -3.53 3.47
CA TYR A 87 3.78 -3.68 2.56
C TYR A 87 5.07 -3.05 3.05
N LEU A 88 4.98 -2.21 4.08
CA LEU A 88 6.10 -1.63 4.80
C LEU A 88 6.08 -2.29 6.18
N ASP A 89 7.12 -3.08 6.45
CA ASP A 89 7.40 -3.70 7.75
C ASP A 89 8.33 -2.78 8.55
#